data_AF-K1S292-F1
#
_entry.id   AF-K1S292-F1
#
_cell.length_a   1.000
_cell.length_b   1.000
_cell.length_c   1.000
_cell.angle_alpha   90.00
_cell.angle_beta   90.00
_cell.angle_gamma   90.00
#
_symmetry.space_group_name_H-M   'P 1'
#
loop_
_entity.id
_entity.type
_entity.pdbx_description
1 polymer ?
#
loop_
_entity_poly.entity_id
_entity_poly.type
_entity_poly.pdbx_seq_one_letter_code
_entity_poly.pdbx_strand_id
1 'polypeptide(L)' 'MIFPKYIKKGDTIGVTATSSGIVNELKQKRIKNAIKNFENRGYNVKVTDNVYTSDWRGCS' A
#
# COMPACT_ATOMS: atom_id res chain seq x y z
N MET A 1 23.96 13.72 -0.96
CA MET A 1 22.87 12.73 -1.12
C MET A 1 22.25 12.51 0.24
N ILE A 2 20.94 12.72 0.39
CA ILE A 2 20.23 12.52 1.66
C ILE A 2 19.74 11.07 1.69
N PHE A 3 20.17 10.30 2.69
CA PHE A 3 19.70 8.94 2.90
C PHE A 3 18.57 8.93 3.93
N PRO A 4 17.43 8.28 3.64
CA PRO A 4 16.37 8.12 4.62
C PRO A 4 16.84 7.21 5.77
N LYS A 5 16.21 7.38 6.93
CA LYS A 5 16.42 6.50 8.07
C LYS A 5 15.89 5.09 7.74
N TYR A 6 16.58 4.06 8.22
CA TYR A 6 16.09 2.70 8.13
C TYR A 6 14.81 2.52 8.94
N ILE A 7 13.86 1.79 8.37
CA ILE A 7 12.62 1.40 9.04
C ILE A 7 12.92 0.40 10.17
N LYS A 8 12.08 0.45 11.22
CA LYS A 8 12.12 -0.42 12.38
C LYS A 8 10.74 -0.99 12.66
N LYS A 9 10.67 -2.08 13.43
CA LYS A 9 9.39 -2.59 13.93
C LYS A 9 8.68 -1.50 14.73
N GLY A 10 7.37 -1.34 14.50
CA GLY A 10 6.53 -0.28 15.02
C GLY A 10 6.33 0.90 14.05
N ASP A 11 7.22 1.06 13.06
CA ASP A 11 7.09 2.13 12.07
C ASP A 11 5.86 1.94 11.17
N THR A 12 5.41 3.04 10.58
CA THR A 12 4.26 3.06 9.66
C THR A 12 4.72 3.15 8.21
N ILE A 13 4.26 2.22 7.39
CA ILE A 13 4.41 2.21 5.93
C ILE A 13 3.18 2.85 5.31
N GLY A 14 3.37 3.98 4.63
CA GLY A 14 2.34 4.63 3.83
C GLY A 14 2.32 4.06 2.41
N VAL A 15 1.15 3.67 1.92
CA VAL A 15 0.94 3.14 0.57
C VAL A 15 -0.05 4.03 -0.16
N THR A 16 0.35 4.50 -1.34
CA THR A 16 -0.50 5.32 -2.23
C THR A 16 -0.34 4.87 -3.67
N ALA A 17 -1.41 4.98 -4.48
CA ALA A 17 -1.36 4.68 -5.90
C ALA A 17 -1.05 5.97 -6.68
N THR A 18 0.15 6.07 -7.24
CA THR A 18 0.59 7.20 -8.08
C THR A 18 0.23 7.05 -9.57
N SER A 19 -0.35 5.91 -9.93
CA SER A 19 -0.91 5.61 -11.26
C SER A 19 -2.37 5.17 -11.07
N SER A 20 -2.83 4.11 -11.71
CA SER A 20 -4.17 3.56 -11.45
C SER A 20 -4.23 2.82 -10.11
N GLY A 21 -5.32 3.04 -9.35
CA GLY A 21 -5.68 2.17 -8.25
C GLY A 21 -6.22 0.82 -8.71
N ILE A 22 -6.43 -0.06 -7.75
CA ILE A 22 -6.80 -1.46 -7.92
C ILE A 22 -8.30 -1.62 -7.66
N VAL A 23 -9.07 -1.69 -8.76
CA VAL A 23 -10.54 -1.85 -8.73
C VAL A 23 -10.99 -3.31 -8.77
N ASN A 24 -10.12 -4.22 -9.22
CA ASN A 24 -10.46 -5.65 -9.31
C ASN A 24 -10.50 -6.28 -7.90
N GLU A 25 -11.64 -6.88 -7.54
CA GLU A 25 -11.87 -7.46 -6.20
C GLU A 25 -10.83 -8.51 -5.79
N LEU A 26 -10.39 -9.37 -6.71
CA LEU A 26 -9.37 -10.39 -6.42
C LEU A 26 -8.03 -9.73 -6.06
N LYS A 27 -7.66 -8.68 -6.81
CA LYS A 27 -6.45 -7.90 -6.52
C LYS A 27 -6.61 -7.12 -5.20
N GLN A 28 -7.79 -6.59 -4.88
CA GLN A 28 -8.04 -5.94 -3.58
C GLN A 28 -7.90 -6.91 -2.40
N LYS A 29 -8.38 -8.16 -2.54
CA LYS A 29 -8.16 -9.21 -1.52
C LYS A 29 -6.67 -9.48 -1.29
N ARG A 30 -5.85 -9.45 -2.36
CA ARG A 30 -4.39 -9.59 -2.26
C ARG A 30 -3.76 -8.44 -1.47
N ILE A 31 -4.21 -7.19 -1.68
CA ILE A 31 -3.73 -6.04 -0.89
C ILE A 31 -4.06 -6.24 0.59
N LYS A 32 -5.30 -6.63 0.92
CA LYS A 32 -5.70 -6.88 2.31
C LYS A 32 -4.83 -7.95 2.98
N ASN A 33 -4.49 -9.01 2.24
CA ASN A 33 -3.57 -10.04 2.75
C ASN A 33 -2.14 -9.52 2.90
N ALA A 34 -1.66 -8.65 2.00
CA ALA A 34 -0.36 -8.02 2.10
C ALA A 34 -0.28 -7.10 3.35
N ILE A 35 -1.31 -6.29 3.60
CA ILE A 35 -1.42 -5.44 4.80
C ILE A 35 -1.26 -6.30 6.06
N LYS A 36 -2.05 -7.38 6.19
CA LYS A 36 -1.96 -8.31 7.33
C LYS A 36 -0.57 -8.92 7.49
N ASN A 37 0.11 -9.24 6.39
CA ASN A 37 1.47 -9.80 6.44
C ASN A 37 2.48 -8.78 6.98
N PHE A 38 2.36 -7.50 6.59
CA PHE A 38 3.22 -6.43 7.13
C PHE A 38 2.90 -6.13 8.61
N GLU A 39 1.63 -6.13 8.99
CA GLU A 39 1.19 -6.02 10.39
C GLU A 39 1.76 -7.15 11.25
N ASN A 40 1.69 -8.40 10.78
CA ASN A 40 2.27 -9.56 11.46
C ASN A 40 3.80 -9.50 11.57
N ARG A 41 4.48 -8.79 10.65
CA ARG A 41 5.93 -8.54 10.72
C ARG A 41 6.30 -7.43 11.71
N GLY A 42 5.29 -6.75 12.27
CA GLY A 42 5.43 -5.68 13.25
C GLY A 42 5.50 -4.29 12.63
N TYR A 43 4.90 -4.06 11.46
CA TYR A 43 4.81 -2.75 10.84
C TYR A 43 3.36 -2.30 10.72
N ASN A 44 3.09 -1.02 10.97
CA ASN A 44 1.77 -0.46 10.70
C ASN A 44 1.66 -0.13 9.21
N VAL A 45 0.50 -0.34 8.59
CA VAL A 45 0.27 0.04 7.19
C VAL A 45 -0.91 1.00 7.10
N LYS A 46 -0.72 2.12 6.40
CA LYS A 46 -1.78 3.06 6.06
C LYS A 46 -1.89 3.19 4.56
N VAL A 47 -3.10 3.04 4.04
CA VAL A 47 -3.38 3.08 2.61
C VAL A 47 -4.27 4.27 2.33
N THR A 48 -3.97 5.04 1.28
CA THR A 48 -4.83 6.13 0.82
C THR A 48 -5.99 5.59 -0.03
N ASP A 49 -7.12 6.30 -0.03
CA ASP A 49 -8.35 5.85 -0.71
C ASP A 49 -8.14 5.61 -2.21
N ASN A 50 -7.23 6.38 -2.84
CA ASN A 50 -6.90 6.26 -4.26
C ASN A 50 -6.34 4.87 -4.65
N VAL A 51 -5.90 4.05 -3.70
CA VAL A 51 -5.43 2.69 -3.97
C VAL A 51 -6.58 1.78 -4.41
N TYR A 52 -7.81 2.10 -4.06
CA TYR A 52 -8.99 1.28 -4.38
C TYR A 52 -9.86 1.88 -5.48
N THR A 53 -9.49 3.04 -6.01
CA THR A 53 -10.22 3.75 -7.07
C THR A 53 -9.34 3.93 -8.30
N SER A 54 -9.93 3.91 -9.49
CA SER A 54 -9.23 4.23 -10.73
C SER A 54 -10.01 5.26 -11.53
N ASP A 55 -9.30 6.22 -12.11
CA ASP A 55 -9.81 7.15 -13.12
C ASP A 55 -9.54 6.65 -14.54
N TRP A 56 -9.01 5.42 -14.69
CA TRP A 56 -8.66 4.75 -15.94
C TRP A 56 -7.61 5.47 -16.79
N ARG A 57 -6.87 6.43 -16.21
CA ARG A 57 -5.79 7.15 -16.90
C ARG A 57 -4.43 6.50 -16.72
N GLY A 58 -4.29 5.59 -15.75
CA GLY A 58 -3.09 4.78 -15.53
C GLY A 58 -3.25 3.33 -16.01
N CYS A 59 -2.14 2.60 -16.11
CA CYS A 59 -2.18 1.15 -16.37
C CYS A 59 -2.64 0.38 -15.12
N SER A 60 -3.65 -0.48 -15.24
CA SER A 60 -4.27 -1.24 -14.14
C SER A 60 -4.10 -2.76 -14.24
#